data_AF-A0A351MJE3-F1
#
_entry.id   AF-A0A351MJE3-F1
#
_cell.length_a   1.000
_cell.length_b   1.000
_cell.length_c   1.000
_cell.angle_alpha   90.00
_cell.angle_beta   90.00
_cell.angle_gamma   90.00
#
_symmetry.space_group_name_H-M   'P 1'
#
loop_
_entity.id
_entity.type
_entity.pdbx_description
1 polymer ?
#
loop_
_entity_poly.entity_id
_entity_poly.type
_entity_poly.pdbx_seq_one_letter_code
_entity_poly.pdbx_strand_id
1 'polypeptide(L)'
;GVSLATLAAAAPGCPLVRVMPNTPALVGAGASALALGDDVSDEQAAAATALFEAVGLAVRVPETLLDAATGLSGSGPAYIFVLIEALADAGVREGLPRDTALRLAAQTTLGAAKLVLESGEHPGLLKDRVCSPGGTTIAGVAALETQGFRAAAQAAVAAATQRAREL
;
A
#
# COMPACT_ATOMS: atom_id res chain seq x y z
N GLY A 1 3.74 -8.88 15.48
CA GLY A 1 5.11 -8.36 15.20
C GLY A 1 5.80 -7.93 16.49
N VAL A 2 7.07 -7.50 16.49
CA VAL A 2 7.76 -7.13 17.75
C VAL A 2 7.33 -5.72 18.20
N SER A 3 6.68 -5.61 19.37
CA SER A 3 6.18 -4.34 19.91
C SER A 3 7.28 -3.47 20.53
N LEU A 4 7.01 -2.17 20.68
CA LEU A 4 7.88 -1.23 21.39
C LEU A 4 8.12 -1.68 22.83
N ALA A 5 7.10 -2.23 23.51
CA ALA A 5 7.26 -2.76 24.87
C ALA A 5 8.29 -3.91 24.92
N THR A 6 8.24 -4.84 23.95
CA THR A 6 9.21 -5.93 23.85
C THR A 6 10.60 -5.42 23.51
N LEU A 7 10.71 -4.43 22.62
CA LEU A 7 11.99 -3.78 22.29
C LEU A 7 12.58 -3.03 23.49
N ALA A 8 11.76 -2.32 24.26
CA ALA A 8 12.17 -1.58 25.46
C ALA A 8 12.70 -2.52 26.55
N ALA A 9 12.08 -3.69 26.71
CA ALA A 9 12.59 -4.71 27.63
C ALA A 9 13.96 -5.26 27.19
N ALA A 10 14.21 -5.36 25.88
CA ALA A 10 15.49 -5.84 25.34
C ALA A 10 16.59 -4.75 25.29
N ALA A 11 16.19 -3.48 25.22
CA ALA A 11 17.08 -2.32 25.12
C ALA A 11 16.62 -1.19 26.06
N PRO A 12 16.73 -1.39 27.39
CA PRO A 12 16.24 -0.42 28.37
C PRO A 12 17.00 0.91 28.30
N GLY A 13 16.26 2.02 28.35
CA GLY A 13 16.81 3.38 28.32
C GLY A 13 17.22 3.87 26.92
N CYS A 14 16.99 3.09 25.87
CA CYS A 14 17.18 3.54 24.50
C CYS A 14 15.91 4.20 23.95
N PRO A 15 16.02 5.34 23.24
CA PRO A 15 14.93 5.83 22.41
C PRO A 15 14.61 4.84 21.29
N LEU A 16 13.35 4.43 21.17
CA LEU A 16 12.93 3.38 20.24
C LEU A 16 11.90 3.90 19.25
N VAL A 17 12.16 3.64 17.97
CA VAL A 17 11.20 3.85 16.89
C VAL A 17 10.93 2.52 16.22
N ARG A 18 9.66 2.10 16.22
CA ARG A 18 9.22 0.89 15.53
C ARG A 18 8.73 1.26 14.14
N VAL A 19 9.20 0.54 13.13
CA VAL A 19 8.84 0.83 11.73
C VAL A 19 8.29 -0.43 11.08
N MET A 20 7.21 -0.25 10.32
CA MET A 20 6.64 -1.24 9.43
C MET A 20 6.83 -0.78 7.97
N PRO A 21 7.97 -1.11 7.34
CA PRO A 21 8.22 -0.81 5.93
C PRO A 21 7.57 -1.86 5.03
N ASN A 22 7.79 -1.74 3.72
CA ASN A 22 7.41 -2.77 2.76
C ASN A 22 8.44 -2.92 1.62
N THR A 23 8.32 -4.01 0.86
CA THR A 23 9.28 -4.42 -0.17
C THR A 23 9.55 -3.37 -1.27
N PRO A 24 8.58 -2.55 -1.73
CA PRO A 24 8.82 -1.47 -2.68
C PRO A 24 9.90 -0.44 -2.28
N ALA A 25 10.35 -0.41 -1.02
CA ALA A 25 11.51 0.40 -0.62
C ALA A 25 12.78 0.07 -1.43
N LEU A 26 12.91 -1.16 -1.95
CA LEU A 26 14.03 -1.57 -2.81
C LEU A 26 14.14 -0.78 -4.13
N VAL A 27 13.05 -0.14 -4.55
CA VAL A 27 12.99 0.69 -5.77
C VAL A 27 12.63 2.15 -5.45
N GLY A 28 12.81 2.56 -4.19
CA GLY A 28 12.53 3.94 -3.75
C GLY A 28 11.03 4.29 -3.70
N ALA A 29 10.14 3.29 -3.72
CA ALA A 29 8.69 3.47 -3.72
C ALA A 29 8.05 2.82 -2.48
N GLY A 30 8.78 2.77 -1.36
CA GLY A 30 8.31 2.19 -0.11
C GLY A 30 7.13 2.95 0.51
N ALA A 31 6.37 2.26 1.35
CA ALA A 31 5.39 2.86 2.25
C ALA A 31 5.64 2.36 3.66
N SER A 32 6.09 3.25 4.54
CA SER A 32 6.51 2.94 5.89
C SER A 32 5.63 3.62 6.92
N ALA A 33 5.13 2.84 7.89
CA ALA A 33 4.44 3.37 9.07
C ALA A 33 5.37 3.32 10.29
N LEU A 34 5.52 4.44 10.99
CA LEU A 34 6.43 4.59 12.13
C LEU A 34 5.63 4.84 13.40
N ALA A 35 5.96 4.13 14.47
CA ALA A 35 5.49 4.41 15.82
C ALA A 35 6.66 4.78 16.73
N LEU A 36 6.49 5.86 17.49
CA LEU A 36 7.52 6.39 18.38
C LEU A 36 7.32 5.81 19.78
N GLY A 37 8.40 5.43 20.45
CA GLY A 37 8.41 5.19 21.89
C GLY A 37 8.42 6.50 22.68
N ASP A 38 8.11 6.41 23.98
CA ASP A 38 7.89 7.58 24.85
C ASP A 38 9.13 8.46 25.02
N ASP A 39 10.33 7.86 24.98
CA ASP A 39 11.61 8.57 25.17
C ASP A 39 12.21 9.14 23.88
N VAL A 40 11.46 9.16 22.77
CA VAL A 40 11.93 9.67 21.48
C VAL A 40 11.74 11.18 21.39
N SER A 41 12.84 11.91 21.20
CA SER A 41 12.79 13.37 20.97
C SER A 41 12.26 13.71 19.57
N ASP A 42 11.79 14.95 19.39
CA ASP A 42 11.34 15.44 18.07
C ASP A 42 12.44 15.37 17.01
N GLU A 43 13.70 15.64 17.39
CA GLU A 43 14.85 15.53 16.49
C GLU A 43 15.10 14.07 16.07
N GLN A 44 15.03 13.13 17.01
CA GLN A 44 15.16 11.71 16.73
C GLN A 44 14.00 11.19 15.87
N ALA A 45 12.76 11.64 16.15
CA ALA A 45 11.60 11.30 15.35
C ALA A 45 11.71 11.83 13.91
N ALA A 46 12.20 13.06 13.74
CA ALA A 46 12.44 13.66 12.44
C ALA A 46 13.54 12.91 11.67
N ALA A 47 14.67 12.61 12.33
CA ALA A 47 15.75 11.83 11.74
C ALA A 47 15.29 10.42 11.30
N ALA A 48 14.55 9.72 12.17
CA ALA A 48 14.00 8.40 11.85
C ALA A 48 13.00 8.47 10.68
N THR A 49 12.14 9.50 10.64
CA THR A 49 11.21 9.69 9.52
C THR A 49 11.98 9.92 8.21
N ALA A 50 12.96 10.82 8.21
CA ALA A 50 13.76 11.16 7.03
C ALA A 50 14.51 9.95 6.45
N LEU A 51 14.97 9.01 7.28
CA LEU A 51 15.59 7.76 6.82
C LEU A 51 14.67 6.93 5.92
N PHE A 52 13.38 6.86 6.26
CA PHE A 52 12.41 6.10 5.46
C PHE A 52 11.81 6.92 4.31
N GLU A 53 11.78 8.25 4.43
CA GLU A 53 11.45 9.14 3.31
C GLU A 53 12.47 9.06 2.17
N ALA A 54 13.74 8.73 2.48
CA ALA A 54 14.77 8.52 1.47
C ALA A 54 14.49 7.32 0.52
N VAL A 55 13.60 6.41 0.91
CA VAL A 55 13.25 5.20 0.14
C VAL A 55 11.75 5.08 -0.17
N GLY A 56 10.98 6.14 0.05
CA GLY A 56 9.55 6.18 -0.27
C GLY A 56 8.75 7.13 0.62
N LEU A 57 7.50 6.80 0.87
CA LEU A 57 6.62 7.51 1.80
C LEU A 57 6.82 7.00 3.22
N ALA A 58 6.94 7.91 4.18
CA ALA A 58 6.93 7.60 5.61
C ALA A 58 5.81 8.37 6.32
N VAL A 59 5.07 7.68 7.19
CA VAL A 59 4.01 8.29 7.99
C VAL A 59 4.14 7.87 9.44
N ARG A 60 3.92 8.81 10.37
CA ARG A 60 3.88 8.51 11.80
C ARG A 60 2.45 8.14 12.21
N VAL A 61 2.31 7.07 12.97
CA VAL A 61 1.03 6.55 13.45
C VAL A 61 1.17 6.06 14.90
N PRO A 62 0.07 6.02 15.67
CA PRO A 62 0.05 5.27 16.93
C PRO A 62 0.46 3.82 16.72
N GLU A 63 1.17 3.23 17.69
CA GLU A 63 1.64 1.84 17.58
C GLU A 63 0.48 0.85 17.37
N THR A 64 -0.68 1.13 17.96
CA THR A 64 -1.92 0.34 17.81
C THR A 64 -2.42 0.22 16.37
N LEU A 65 -1.94 1.08 15.46
CA LEU A 65 -2.27 1.04 14.03
C LEU A 65 -1.23 0.28 13.19
N LEU A 66 -0.10 -0.16 13.76
CA LEU A 66 0.92 -0.85 12.98
C LEU A 66 0.46 -2.22 12.44
N ASP A 67 -0.46 -2.91 13.12
CA ASP A 67 -1.02 -4.15 12.58
C ASP A 67 -1.94 -3.88 11.37
N ALA A 68 -2.67 -2.76 11.40
CA ALA A 68 -3.47 -2.31 10.25
C ALA A 68 -2.56 -1.86 9.10
N ALA A 69 -1.48 -1.14 9.39
CA ALA A 69 -0.46 -0.81 8.39
C ALA A 69 0.18 -2.07 7.80
N THR A 70 0.42 -3.10 8.62
CA THR A 70 0.93 -4.41 8.15
C THR A 70 -0.04 -5.07 7.17
N GLY A 71 -1.34 -5.09 7.51
CA GLY A 71 -2.37 -5.67 6.64
C GLY A 71 -2.58 -4.88 5.34
N LEU A 72 -2.38 -3.56 5.38
CA LEU A 72 -2.54 -2.65 4.24
C LEU A 72 -1.29 -2.52 3.39
N SER A 73 -0.20 -1.92 3.92
CA SER A 73 1.00 -1.58 3.16
C SER A 73 2.08 -2.65 3.22
N GLY A 74 2.20 -3.38 4.33
CA GLY A 74 3.17 -4.49 4.46
C GLY A 74 2.81 -5.66 3.55
N SER A 75 1.54 -6.07 3.60
CA SER A 75 0.99 -7.17 2.79
C SER A 75 0.47 -6.71 1.43
N GLY A 76 0.17 -5.42 1.30
CA GLY A 76 -0.38 -4.76 0.10
C GLY A 76 0.31 -5.08 -1.22
N PRO A 77 1.66 -5.10 -1.32
CA PRO A 77 2.35 -5.41 -2.56
C PRO A 77 1.88 -6.72 -3.20
N ALA A 78 1.58 -7.75 -2.40
CA ALA A 78 1.08 -9.02 -2.92
C ALA A 78 -0.29 -8.86 -3.62
N TYR A 79 -1.20 -8.06 -3.05
CA TYR A 79 -2.52 -7.81 -3.64
C TYR A 79 -2.39 -7.08 -4.98
N ILE A 80 -1.44 -6.14 -5.05
CA ILE A 80 -1.16 -5.38 -6.27
C ILE A 80 -0.52 -6.27 -7.34
N PHE A 81 0.36 -7.21 -6.97
CA PHE A 81 0.91 -8.18 -7.91
C PHE A 81 -0.17 -9.09 -8.50
N VAL A 82 -1.10 -9.58 -7.67
CA VAL A 82 -2.26 -10.35 -8.15
C VAL A 82 -3.13 -9.53 -9.11
N LEU A 83 -3.36 -8.24 -8.83
CA LEU A 83 -4.09 -7.35 -9.72
C LEU A 83 -3.37 -7.18 -11.07
N ILE A 84 -2.06 -6.91 -11.06
CA ILE A 84 -1.26 -6.74 -12.28
C ILE A 84 -1.27 -8.01 -13.12
N GLU A 85 -1.11 -9.17 -12.49
CA GLU A 85 -1.16 -10.48 -13.15
C GLU A 85 -2.54 -10.72 -13.79
N ALA A 86 -3.63 -10.48 -13.05
CA ALA A 86 -4.98 -10.65 -13.55
C ALA A 86 -5.30 -9.72 -14.75
N LEU A 87 -4.85 -8.47 -14.70
CA LEU A 87 -4.99 -7.52 -15.81
C LEU A 87 -4.20 -7.96 -17.04
N ALA A 88 -2.97 -8.45 -16.84
CA ALA A 88 -2.14 -8.96 -17.93
C ALA A 88 -2.76 -10.20 -18.58
N ASP A 89 -3.25 -11.15 -17.78
CA ASP A 89 -3.96 -12.34 -18.26
C ASP A 89 -5.21 -11.98 -19.08
N ALA A 90 -5.99 -11.02 -18.61
CA ALA A 90 -7.15 -10.51 -19.34
C ALA A 90 -6.71 -9.86 -20.66
N GLY A 91 -5.67 -9.03 -20.66
CA GLY A 91 -5.13 -8.43 -21.88
C GLY A 91 -4.69 -9.47 -22.91
N VAL A 92 -4.06 -10.57 -22.47
CA VAL A 92 -3.70 -11.69 -23.35
C VAL A 92 -4.93 -12.38 -23.93
N ARG A 93 -5.97 -12.58 -23.12
CA ARG A 93 -7.24 -13.14 -23.58
C ARG A 93 -7.90 -12.29 -24.67
N GLU A 94 -7.75 -10.97 -24.57
CA GLU A 94 -8.23 -10.00 -25.57
C GLU A 94 -7.25 -9.81 -26.76
N GLY A 95 -6.19 -10.62 -26.84
CA GLY A 95 -5.31 -10.71 -28.00
C GLY A 95 -3.97 -9.98 -27.89
N LEU A 96 -3.62 -9.41 -26.73
CA LEU A 96 -2.31 -8.80 -26.54
C LEU A 96 -1.21 -9.86 -26.39
N PRO A 97 0.02 -9.63 -26.90
CA PRO A 97 1.18 -10.42 -26.53
C PRO A 97 1.44 -10.33 -25.02
N ARG A 98 1.86 -11.46 -24.41
CA ARG A 98 2.10 -11.57 -22.95
C ARG A 98 3.00 -10.46 -22.40
N ASP A 99 4.14 -10.22 -23.04
CA ASP A 99 5.10 -9.18 -22.59
C ASP A 99 4.46 -7.79 -22.61
N THR A 100 3.75 -7.47 -23.69
CA THR A 100 3.03 -6.19 -23.84
C THR A 100 1.95 -6.03 -22.78
N ALA A 101 1.12 -7.06 -22.56
CA ALA A 101 0.05 -7.02 -21.57
C ALA A 101 0.58 -6.79 -20.15
N LEU A 102 1.66 -7.48 -19.77
CA LEU A 102 2.29 -7.33 -18.46
C LEU A 102 2.85 -5.91 -18.26
N ARG A 103 3.56 -5.39 -19.24
CA ARG A 103 4.15 -4.04 -19.17
C ARG A 103 3.07 -2.96 -19.09
N LEU A 104 2.00 -3.09 -19.86
CA LEU A 104 0.85 -2.17 -19.81
C LEU A 104 0.15 -2.24 -18.45
N ALA A 105 -0.15 -3.45 -17.94
CA ALA A 105 -0.79 -3.62 -16.64
C ALA A 105 0.03 -2.97 -15.51
N ALA A 106 1.33 -3.28 -15.43
CA ALA A 106 2.21 -2.72 -14.40
C ALA A 106 2.31 -1.18 -14.50
N GLN A 107 2.50 -0.65 -15.71
CA GLN A 107 2.59 0.80 -15.93
C GLN A 107 1.27 1.52 -15.63
N THR A 108 0.13 0.93 -15.98
CA THR A 108 -1.20 1.47 -15.67
C THR A 108 -1.42 1.53 -14.15
N THR A 109 -1.06 0.47 -13.42
CA THR A 109 -1.13 0.47 -11.96
C THR A 109 -0.24 1.54 -11.34
N LEU A 110 1.02 1.66 -11.81
CA LEU A 110 1.94 2.71 -11.36
C LEU A 110 1.38 4.11 -11.63
N GLY A 111 0.93 4.38 -12.86
CA GLY A 111 0.40 5.69 -13.25
C GLY A 111 -0.83 6.09 -12.45
N ALA A 112 -1.76 5.16 -12.22
CA ALA A 112 -2.95 5.42 -11.41
C ALA A 112 -2.59 5.74 -9.95
N ALA A 113 -1.65 4.99 -9.35
CA ALA A 113 -1.17 5.27 -8.00
C ALA A 113 -0.46 6.62 -7.90
N LYS A 114 0.39 6.96 -8.88
CA LYS A 114 1.05 8.27 -8.95
C LYS A 114 0.06 9.42 -9.05
N LEU A 115 -0.98 9.28 -9.88
CA LEU A 115 -2.03 10.30 -9.98
C LEU A 115 -2.69 10.57 -8.62
N VAL A 116 -3.00 9.53 -7.84
CA VAL A 116 -3.57 9.70 -6.49
C VAL A 116 -2.61 10.46 -5.58
N LEU A 117 -1.34 10.04 -5.54
CA LEU A 117 -0.34 10.60 -4.63
C LEU A 117 0.06 12.04 -4.97
N GLU A 118 0.22 12.34 -6.26
CA GLU A 118 0.73 13.64 -6.73
C GLU A 118 -0.37 14.69 -6.88
N SER A 119 -1.62 14.29 -7.18
CA SER A 119 -2.73 15.25 -7.31
C SER A 119 -3.38 15.62 -5.97
N GLY A 120 -3.31 14.73 -4.97
CA GLY A 120 -4.06 14.87 -3.72
C GLY A 120 -5.59 14.76 -3.91
N GLU A 121 -6.07 14.37 -5.08
CA GLU A 121 -7.50 14.27 -5.37
C GLU A 121 -8.09 12.95 -4.87
N HIS A 122 -9.37 13.00 -4.50
CA HIS A 122 -10.09 11.80 -4.07
C HIS A 122 -10.15 10.77 -5.23
N PRO A 123 -9.83 9.48 -5.00
CA PRO A 123 -9.83 8.45 -6.06
C PRO A 123 -11.16 8.31 -6.80
N GLY A 124 -12.28 8.61 -6.15
CA GLY A 124 -13.60 8.66 -6.80
C GLY A 124 -13.68 9.69 -7.92
N LEU A 125 -13.11 10.89 -7.71
CA LEU A 125 -13.07 11.96 -8.71
C LEU A 125 -12.15 11.58 -9.88
N LEU A 126 -10.96 11.03 -9.58
CA LEU A 126 -10.03 10.55 -10.62
C LEU A 126 -10.68 9.47 -11.49
N LYS A 127 -11.40 8.52 -10.86
CA LYS A 127 -12.19 7.50 -11.56
C LYS A 127 -13.28 8.14 -12.44
N ASP A 128 -14.03 9.12 -11.92
CA ASP A 128 -15.10 9.78 -12.69
C ASP A 128 -14.54 10.51 -13.93
N ARG A 129 -13.36 11.16 -13.82
CA ARG A 129 -12.71 11.86 -14.94
C ARG A 129 -12.31 10.95 -16.11
N VAL A 130 -12.06 9.67 -15.86
CA VAL A 130 -11.72 8.69 -16.91
C VAL A 130 -12.91 7.83 -17.36
N CYS A 131 -14.09 8.03 -16.76
CA CYS A 131 -15.33 7.35 -17.11
C CYS A 131 -16.18 8.22 -18.04
N SER A 132 -15.96 8.13 -19.36
CA SER A 132 -16.86 8.75 -20.31
C SER A 132 -18.25 8.09 -20.31
N PRO A 133 -19.35 8.85 -20.53
CA PRO A 133 -20.69 8.29 -20.59
C PRO A 133 -20.80 7.17 -21.64
N GLY A 134 -21.20 5.97 -21.22
CA GLY A 134 -21.31 4.78 -22.09
C GLY A 134 -19.99 4.25 -22.65
N GLY A 135 -18.84 4.74 -22.16
CA GLY A 135 -17.51 4.36 -22.64
C GLY A 135 -17.02 3.02 -22.10
N THR A 136 -15.84 2.61 -22.59
CA THR A 136 -15.18 1.36 -22.20
C THR A 136 -14.83 1.32 -20.71
N THR A 137 -14.36 2.44 -20.14
CA THR A 137 -13.98 2.50 -18.72
C THR A 137 -15.17 2.24 -17.80
N ILE A 138 -16.33 2.88 -18.03
CA ILE A 138 -17.49 2.71 -17.14
C ILE A 138 -18.08 1.30 -17.25
N ALA A 139 -18.02 0.68 -18.44
CA ALA A 139 -18.38 -0.73 -18.60
C ALA A 139 -17.45 -1.65 -17.78
N GLY A 140 -16.14 -1.40 -17.79
CA GLY A 140 -15.18 -2.12 -16.97
C GLY A 140 -15.39 -1.91 -15.47
N VAL A 141 -15.65 -0.68 -15.03
CA VAL A 141 -15.97 -0.38 -13.62
C VAL A 141 -17.24 -1.10 -13.18
N ALA A 142 -18.31 -1.08 -13.99
CA ALA A 142 -19.54 -1.80 -13.67
C ALA A 142 -19.31 -3.32 -13.49
N ALA A 143 -18.45 -3.91 -14.32
CA ALA A 143 -18.05 -5.32 -14.18
C ALA A 143 -17.27 -5.56 -12.88
N LEU A 144 -16.34 -4.69 -12.50
CA LEU A 144 -15.60 -4.79 -11.22
C LEU A 144 -16.54 -4.72 -10.01
N GLU A 145 -17.51 -3.82 -10.02
CA GLU A 145 -18.49 -3.70 -8.93
C GLU A 145 -19.38 -4.96 -8.85
N THR A 146 -19.81 -5.50 -10.00
CA THR A 146 -20.59 -6.75 -10.07
C THR A 146 -19.82 -7.95 -9.51
N GLN A 147 -18.50 -8.00 -9.73
CA GLN A 147 -17.62 -9.04 -9.19
C GLN A 147 -17.19 -8.79 -7.73
N GLY A 148 -17.68 -7.73 -7.08
CA GLY A 148 -17.39 -7.46 -5.68
C GLY A 148 -15.94 -7.03 -5.41
N PHE A 149 -15.28 -6.37 -6.38
CA PHE A 149 -13.85 -6.02 -6.28
C PHE A 149 -13.50 -5.25 -5.00
N ARG A 150 -14.33 -4.27 -4.60
CA ARG A 150 -14.12 -3.50 -3.36
C ARG A 150 -14.23 -4.36 -2.12
N ALA A 151 -15.22 -5.26 -2.08
CA ALA A 151 -15.42 -6.16 -0.96
C ALA A 151 -14.23 -7.12 -0.80
N ALA A 152 -13.72 -7.67 -1.90
CA ALA A 152 -12.55 -8.53 -1.89
C ALA A 152 -11.29 -7.80 -1.35
N ALA A 153 -11.03 -6.58 -1.83
CA ALA A 153 -9.90 -5.79 -1.37
C ALA A 153 -10.00 -5.42 0.13
N GLN A 154 -11.19 -5.03 0.60
CA GLN A 154 -11.44 -4.74 2.01
C GLN A 154 -11.26 -5.99 2.88
N ALA A 155 -11.77 -7.14 2.44
CA ALA A 155 -11.62 -8.40 3.14
C ALA A 155 -10.15 -8.84 3.25
N ALA A 156 -9.35 -8.65 2.20
CA ALA A 156 -7.92 -8.96 2.21
C ALA A 156 -7.18 -8.15 3.30
N VAL A 157 -7.38 -6.83 3.34
CA VAL A 157 -6.76 -5.96 4.36
C VAL A 157 -7.22 -6.33 5.77
N ALA A 158 -8.52 -6.60 5.96
CA ALA A 158 -9.07 -6.99 7.24
C ALA A 158 -8.49 -8.32 7.74
N ALA A 159 -8.44 -9.33 6.88
CA ALA A 159 -7.88 -10.64 7.20
C ALA A 159 -6.39 -10.57 7.56
N ALA A 160 -5.59 -9.83 6.78
CA ALA A 160 -4.17 -9.65 7.05
C ALA A 160 -3.91 -8.85 8.33
N THR A 161 -4.73 -7.82 8.59
CA THR A 161 -4.67 -7.05 9.84
C THR A 161 -4.98 -7.93 11.05
N GLN A 162 -6.03 -8.74 10.94
CA GLN A 162 -6.39 -9.68 12.00
C GLN A 162 -5.27 -10.71 12.24
N ARG A 163 -4.69 -11.24 11.17
CA ARG A 163 -3.56 -12.16 11.28
C ARG A 163 -2.33 -11.50 11.91
N ALA A 164 -2.07 -10.23 11.62
CA ALA A 164 -0.97 -9.48 12.23
C ALA A 164 -1.14 -9.32 13.75
N ARG A 165 -2.38 -9.18 14.24
CA ARG A 165 -2.70 -9.11 15.69
C ARG A 165 -2.54 -10.44 16.41
N GLU A 166 -2.71 -11.55 15.71
CA GLU A 166 -2.54 -12.90 16.24
C GLU A 166 -1.07 -13.33 16.38
N LEU A 167 -0.15 -12.57 15.77
CA LEU A 167 1.29 -12.86 15.66
C LEU A 167 2.13 -11.90 16.52
#